data_AF-A0A925N314-F1
#
_entry.id   AF-A0A925N314-F1
#
_cell.length_a   1.000
_cell.length_b   1.000
_cell.length_c   1.000
_cell.angle_alpha   90.00
_cell.angle_beta   90.00
_cell.angle_gamma   90.00
#
_symmetry.space_group_name_H-M   'P 1'
#
loop_
_entity.id
_entity.type
_entity.pdbx_description
1 polymer ?
#
loop_
_entity_poly.entity_id
_entity_poly.type
_entity_poly.pdbx_seq_one_letter_code
_entity_poly.pdbx_strand_id
1 'polypeptide(L)'
;MIEQSFSRTSVVTQGRLGPLAPYFDDFATTLQQQGYTPDTIRVFLRAGRQLSQWLSQHEKTVTDVDEIVIKHYTSSLQRPPSGRQPKAALGLPHLLRFLRHHALVRVSSGAPPGTDTERWLQRYEQYLEQVRGVVASTRTPYLRMARRFFTACFGAGPLDWQSLRAQAITDFVRQEAATKHGGGRKLPSVAVRSLLRFAVVS
;
A
#
# COMPACT_ATOMS: atom_id res chain seq x y z
N MET A 1 16.36 -42.79 25.72
CA MET A 1 17.81 -42.60 25.50
C MET A 1 17.95 -41.63 24.33
N ILE A 2 17.70 -40.34 24.56
CA ILE A 2 18.69 -39.26 24.75
C ILE A 2 19.74 -39.20 23.65
N GLU A 3 19.45 -38.28 22.71
CA GLU A 3 20.31 -37.27 22.10
C GLU A 3 21.72 -37.62 21.56
N GLN A 4 21.99 -37.18 20.32
CA GLN A 4 22.83 -36.02 19.96
C GLN A 4 23.53 -36.25 18.60
N SER A 5 23.13 -35.48 17.60
CA SER A 5 24.07 -34.83 16.66
C SER A 5 23.31 -33.80 15.84
N PHE A 6 23.26 -32.59 16.40
CA PHE A 6 22.91 -31.37 15.67
C PHE A 6 23.85 -31.19 14.47
N SER A 7 23.29 -31.15 13.27
CA SER A 7 23.95 -30.57 12.10
C SER A 7 22.91 -30.07 11.09
N ARG A 8 22.51 -28.81 11.29
CA ARG A 8 22.14 -27.84 10.24
C ARG A 8 21.09 -28.25 9.21
N THR A 9 19.86 -28.54 9.67
CA THR A 9 18.66 -28.47 8.81
C THR A 9 18.08 -27.06 8.72
N SER A 10 18.45 -26.15 9.62
CA SER A 10 17.87 -24.79 9.72
C SER A 10 18.27 -23.82 8.60
N VAL A 11 19.23 -24.18 7.74
CA VAL A 11 19.73 -23.29 6.67
C VAL A 11 18.98 -23.49 5.34
N VAL A 12 18.35 -24.64 5.11
CA VAL A 12 17.60 -24.91 3.87
C VAL A 12 16.16 -24.36 3.95
N THR A 13 15.62 -24.16 5.15
CA THR A 13 14.27 -23.59 5.37
C THR A 13 14.25 -22.05 5.36
N GLN A 14 15.40 -21.39 5.31
CA GLN A 14 15.52 -19.92 5.26
C GLN A 14 15.27 -19.32 3.87
N GLY A 15 15.01 -20.14 2.85
CA GLY A 15 14.52 -19.70 1.53
C GLY A 15 13.01 -19.40 1.50
N ARG A 16 12.27 -19.73 2.57
CA ARG A 16 10.79 -19.64 2.69
C ARG A 16 10.37 -18.85 3.94
N LEU A 17 10.90 -17.64 4.13
CA LEU A 17 10.72 -16.93 5.41
C LEU A 17 9.31 -16.33 5.57
N GLY A 18 8.51 -17.07 6.35
CA GLY A 18 7.29 -16.62 7.01
C GLY A 18 5.99 -16.99 6.30
N PRO A 19 4.85 -16.76 6.95
CA PRO A 19 3.55 -17.31 6.57
C PRO A 19 3.09 -16.84 5.18
N LEU A 20 3.60 -15.71 4.69
CA LEU A 20 3.23 -15.14 3.39
C LEU A 20 4.05 -15.67 2.21
N ALA A 21 5.11 -16.45 2.46
CA ALA A 21 6.03 -16.91 1.42
C ALA A 21 5.38 -17.68 0.26
N PRO A 22 4.40 -18.59 0.47
CA PRO A 22 3.76 -19.32 -0.62
C PRO A 22 3.00 -18.45 -1.62
N TYR A 23 2.65 -17.23 -1.24
CA TYR A 23 1.78 -16.35 -2.01
C TYR A 23 2.54 -15.32 -2.85
N PHE A 24 3.87 -15.24 -2.71
CA PHE A 24 4.65 -14.20 -3.38
C PHE A 24 4.74 -14.39 -4.89
N ASP A 25 4.75 -15.63 -5.38
CA ASP A 25 4.82 -15.91 -6.82
C ASP A 25 3.49 -15.53 -7.50
N ASP A 26 2.36 -15.94 -6.93
CA ASP A 26 1.02 -15.55 -7.41
C ASP A 26 0.80 -14.04 -7.31
N PHE A 27 1.27 -13.41 -6.23
CA PHE A 27 1.22 -11.97 -6.07
C PHE A 27 2.08 -11.25 -7.13
N ALA A 28 3.29 -11.74 -7.43
CA ALA A 28 4.15 -11.18 -8.46
C ALA A 28 3.50 -11.30 -9.86
N THR A 29 2.94 -12.46 -10.17
CA THR A 29 2.19 -12.71 -11.42
C THR A 29 1.00 -11.76 -11.54
N THR A 30 0.23 -11.60 -10.47
CA THR A 30 -0.92 -10.68 -10.43
C THR A 30 -0.49 -9.24 -10.68
N LEU A 31 0.61 -8.79 -10.05
CA LEU A 31 1.14 -7.44 -10.28
C LEU A 31 1.65 -7.27 -11.73
N GLN A 32 2.27 -8.30 -12.30
CA GLN A 32 2.72 -8.26 -13.69
C GLN A 32 1.52 -8.13 -14.65
N GLN A 33 0.46 -8.90 -14.44
CA GLN A 33 -0.78 -8.81 -15.23
C GLN A 33 -1.47 -7.44 -15.08
N GLN A 34 -1.35 -6.80 -13.92
CA GLN A 34 -1.84 -5.44 -13.68
C GLN A 34 -0.95 -4.36 -14.36
N GLY A 35 0.17 -4.74 -14.97
CA GLY A 35 1.06 -3.82 -15.70
C GLY A 35 2.03 -3.07 -14.80
N TYR A 36 2.39 -3.64 -13.64
CA TYR A 36 3.46 -3.12 -12.81
C TYR A 36 4.83 -3.41 -13.43
N THR A 37 5.75 -2.45 -13.31
CA THR A 37 7.13 -2.65 -13.74
C THR A 37 7.85 -3.65 -12.83
N PRO A 38 8.82 -4.42 -13.34
CA PRO A 38 9.60 -5.35 -12.52
C PRO A 38 10.23 -4.69 -11.29
N ASP A 39 10.63 -3.43 -11.39
CA ASP A 39 11.19 -2.69 -10.26
C ASP A 39 10.17 -2.43 -9.15
N THR A 40 8.95 -2.05 -9.52
CA THR A 40 7.86 -1.84 -8.55
C THR A 40 7.46 -3.15 -7.88
N ILE A 41 7.40 -4.23 -8.65
CA ILE A 41 7.11 -5.58 -8.13
C ILE A 41 8.16 -5.98 -7.09
N ARG A 42 9.46 -5.79 -7.36
CA ARG A 42 10.53 -6.07 -6.40
C ARG A 42 10.38 -5.27 -5.10
N VAL A 43 10.00 -3.99 -5.18
CA VAL A 43 9.75 -3.17 -3.98
C VAL A 43 8.61 -3.75 -3.16
N PHE A 44 7.49 -4.13 -3.79
CA PHE A 44 6.33 -4.68 -3.10
C PHE A 44 6.62 -6.06 -2.48
N LEU A 45 7.32 -6.94 -3.21
CA LEU A 45 7.77 -8.23 -2.68
C LEU A 45 8.71 -8.07 -1.49
N ARG A 46 9.61 -7.08 -1.52
CA ARG A 46 10.50 -6.80 -0.40
C ARG A 46 9.72 -6.34 0.84
N ALA A 47 8.74 -5.46 0.67
CA ALA A 47 7.84 -5.06 1.75
C ALA A 47 7.04 -6.25 2.31
N GLY A 48 6.50 -7.11 1.43
CA GLY A 48 5.79 -8.33 1.82
C GLY A 48 6.67 -9.31 2.60
N ARG A 49 7.92 -9.51 2.19
CA ARG A 49 8.89 -10.36 2.93
C ARG A 49 9.20 -9.81 4.31
N GLN A 50 9.36 -8.49 4.45
CA GLN A 50 9.62 -7.86 5.75
C GLN A 50 8.41 -7.98 6.68
N LEU A 51 7.19 -7.85 6.16
CA LEU A 51 5.97 -8.15 6.91
C LEU A 51 5.92 -9.63 7.31
N SER A 52 6.20 -10.56 6.38
CA SER A 52 6.22 -12.00 6.64
C SER A 52 7.15 -12.37 7.79
N GLN A 53 8.36 -11.79 7.81
CA GLN A 53 9.32 -11.98 8.89
C GLN A 53 8.80 -11.41 10.22
N TRP A 54 8.19 -10.23 10.20
CA TRP A 54 7.61 -9.61 11.39
C TRP A 54 6.45 -10.43 11.96
N LEU A 55 5.60 -11.02 11.11
CA LEU A 55 4.52 -11.92 11.52
C LEU A 55 5.06 -13.16 12.22
N SER A 56 6.11 -13.78 11.67
CA SER A 56 6.77 -14.92 12.30
C SER A 56 7.35 -14.59 13.67
N GLN A 57 7.88 -13.38 13.88
CA GLN A 57 8.38 -12.93 15.18
C GLN A 57 7.28 -12.70 16.22
N HIS A 58 6.04 -12.47 15.78
CA HIS A 58 4.88 -12.23 16.65
C HIS A 58 3.90 -13.40 16.69
N GLU A 59 4.33 -14.58 16.21
CA GLU A 59 3.52 -15.82 16.16
C GLU A 59 2.18 -15.65 15.42
N LYS A 60 2.13 -14.76 14.42
CA LYS A 60 0.94 -14.48 13.61
C LYS A 60 0.95 -15.25 12.30
N THR A 61 -0.23 -15.67 11.86
CA THR A 61 -0.44 -16.42 10.61
C THR A 61 -1.00 -15.51 9.51
N VAL A 62 -1.13 -16.02 8.27
CA VAL A 62 -1.71 -15.25 7.15
C VAL A 62 -3.14 -14.84 7.44
N THR A 63 -3.92 -15.67 8.15
CA THR A 63 -5.32 -15.36 8.46
C THR A 63 -5.48 -14.20 9.44
N ASP A 64 -4.43 -13.87 10.19
CA ASP A 64 -4.40 -12.77 11.15
C ASP A 64 -4.00 -11.43 10.50
N VAL A 65 -3.64 -11.44 9.21
CA VAL A 65 -3.22 -10.24 8.49
C VAL A 65 -4.41 -9.36 8.18
N ASP A 66 -4.57 -8.27 8.92
CA ASP A 66 -5.59 -7.25 8.68
C ASP A 66 -5.00 -5.82 8.71
N GLU A 67 -5.84 -4.80 8.58
CA GLU A 67 -5.43 -3.39 8.66
C GLU A 67 -4.79 -3.04 10.01
N ILE A 68 -5.24 -3.66 11.10
CA ILE A 68 -4.72 -3.39 12.44
C ILE A 68 -3.28 -3.89 12.53
N VAL A 69 -3.02 -5.11 12.05
CA VAL A 69 -1.70 -5.70 11.99
C VAL A 69 -0.78 -4.89 11.07
N ILE A 70 -1.25 -4.46 9.90
CA ILE A 70 -0.47 -3.60 9.00
C ILE A 70 -0.19 -2.24 9.65
N LYS A 71 -1.17 -1.64 10.35
CA LYS A 71 -0.98 -0.36 11.06
C LYS A 71 0.03 -0.52 12.20
N HIS A 72 -0.06 -1.59 12.97
CA HIS A 72 0.87 -1.90 14.04
C HIS A 72 2.30 -2.10 13.51
N TYR A 73 2.45 -2.93 12.47
CA TYR A 73 3.73 -3.12 11.78
C TYR A 73 4.28 -1.78 11.26
N THR A 74 3.48 -1.01 10.53
CA THR A 74 3.94 0.26 9.94
C THR A 74 4.23 1.35 10.98
N SER A 75 3.64 1.26 12.17
CA SER A 75 3.93 2.17 13.28
C SER A 75 5.26 1.83 13.96
N SER A 76 5.70 0.57 13.90
CA SER A 76 7.02 0.13 14.35
C SER A 76 8.17 0.50 13.39
N LEU A 77 7.85 0.89 12.15
CA LEU A 77 8.83 1.29 11.15
C LEU A 77 9.33 2.73 11.39
N GLN A 78 10.64 2.92 11.36
CA GLN A 78 11.23 4.27 11.37
C GLN A 78 10.77 5.07 10.16
N ARG A 79 10.15 6.23 10.42
CA ARG A 79 9.75 7.16 9.37
C ARG A 79 10.98 7.89 8.84
N PRO A 80 11.19 7.94 7.51
CA PRO A 80 12.26 8.74 6.95
C PRO A 80 12.02 10.23 7.24
N PRO A 81 13.10 11.05 7.40
CA PRO A 81 13.01 12.48 7.72
C PRO A 81 12.13 13.28 6.74
N SER A 82 12.01 12.78 5.51
CA SER A 82 11.15 13.34 4.48
C SER A 82 9.63 13.27 4.75
N GLY A 83 9.19 12.64 5.85
CA GLY A 83 7.77 12.43 6.17
C GLY A 83 7.04 11.44 5.23
N ARG A 84 7.76 10.82 4.29
CA ARG A 84 7.22 9.82 3.35
C ARG A 84 6.99 8.49 4.06
N GLN A 85 6.08 7.67 3.55
CA GLN A 85 5.95 6.29 4.04
C GLN A 85 7.26 5.51 3.80
N PRO A 86 7.69 4.67 4.76
CA PRO A 86 8.83 3.78 4.59
C PRO A 86 8.66 2.89 3.35
N LYS A 87 9.75 2.59 2.64
CA LYS A 87 9.71 1.65 1.50
C LYS A 87 9.17 0.27 1.91
N ALA A 88 9.42 -0.13 3.15
CA ALA A 88 8.90 -1.34 3.79
C ALA A 88 7.37 -1.38 3.92
N ALA A 89 6.70 -0.22 3.85
CA ALA A 89 5.25 -0.11 3.84
C ALA A 89 4.67 -0.03 2.40
N LEU A 90 5.52 0.20 1.39
CA LEU A 90 5.08 0.34 0.00
C LEU A 90 4.67 -1.04 -0.53
N GLY A 91 3.40 -1.19 -0.89
CA GLY A 91 2.88 -2.44 -1.45
C GLY A 91 2.06 -3.28 -0.47
N LEU A 92 2.11 -3.01 0.84
CA LEU A 92 1.30 -3.74 1.82
C LEU A 92 -0.21 -3.65 1.58
N PRO A 93 -0.77 -2.50 1.14
CA PRO A 93 -2.18 -2.45 0.75
C PRO A 93 -2.51 -3.35 -0.45
N HIS A 94 -1.60 -3.43 -1.43
CA HIS A 94 -1.76 -4.30 -2.60
C HIS A 94 -1.69 -5.78 -2.19
N LEU A 95 -0.80 -6.12 -1.25
CA LEU A 95 -0.69 -7.46 -0.69
C LEU A 95 -1.94 -7.85 0.11
N LEU A 96 -2.45 -6.97 0.99
CA LEU A 96 -3.69 -7.22 1.73
C LEU A 96 -4.87 -7.45 0.77
N ARG A 97 -4.97 -6.64 -0.28
CA ARG A 97 -5.99 -6.81 -1.33
C ARG A 97 -5.86 -8.15 -2.03
N PHE A 98 -4.65 -8.55 -2.41
CA PHE A 98 -4.39 -9.85 -3.01
C PHE A 98 -4.85 -10.98 -2.08
N LEU A 99 -4.44 -10.96 -0.81
CA LEU A 99 -4.83 -11.98 0.17
C LEU A 99 -6.35 -12.05 0.39
N ARG A 100 -7.04 -10.91 0.36
CA ARG A 100 -8.52 -10.86 0.44
C ARG A 100 -9.20 -11.44 -0.79
N HIS A 101 -8.72 -11.09 -1.98
CA HIS A 101 -9.29 -11.59 -3.23
C HIS A 101 -9.16 -13.12 -3.33
N HIS A 102 -8.08 -13.68 -2.79
CA HIS A 102 -7.86 -15.13 -2.73
C HIS A 102 -8.53 -15.80 -1.51
N ALA A 103 -9.35 -15.06 -0.73
CA ALA A 103 -10.02 -15.53 0.49
C ALA A 103 -9.07 -16.13 1.56
N LEU A 104 -7.79 -15.76 1.53
CA LEU A 104 -6.74 -16.26 2.42
C LEU A 104 -6.71 -15.55 3.77
N VAL A 105 -7.35 -14.40 3.86
CA VAL A 105 -7.51 -13.60 5.07
C VAL A 105 -8.99 -13.62 5.42
N ARG A 106 -9.30 -13.88 6.70
CA ARG A 106 -10.68 -13.68 7.19
C ARG A 106 -11.03 -12.22 6.97
N VAL A 107 -12.09 -11.95 6.23
CA VAL A 107 -12.71 -10.61 6.20
C VAL A 107 -13.09 -10.32 7.65
N SER A 108 -12.25 -9.54 8.33
CA SER A 108 -12.44 -9.24 9.74
C SER A 108 -13.74 -8.46 9.84
N SER A 109 -14.82 -9.14 10.25
CA SER A 109 -16.17 -8.57 10.33
C SER A 109 -16.28 -7.52 11.45
N GLY A 110 -15.20 -7.30 12.20
CA GLY A 110 -15.07 -6.29 13.25
C GLY A 110 -13.98 -5.25 13.01
N ALA A 111 -13.25 -5.27 11.88
CA ALA A 111 -12.45 -4.11 11.51
C ALA A 111 -13.43 -2.99 11.14
N PRO A 112 -13.30 -1.75 11.67
CA PRO A 112 -14.04 -0.65 11.10
C PRO A 112 -13.74 -0.69 9.61
N PRO A 113 -14.76 -0.67 8.75
CA PRO A 113 -14.54 -0.84 7.32
C PRO A 113 -13.43 0.14 6.96
N GLY A 114 -12.39 -0.31 6.24
CA GLY A 114 -11.13 0.44 6.08
C GLY A 114 -11.41 1.92 5.92
N THR A 115 -10.66 2.79 6.63
CA THR A 115 -10.95 4.22 6.82
C THR A 115 -11.63 4.85 5.59
N ASP A 116 -12.55 5.81 5.72
CA ASP A 116 -13.24 6.40 4.54
C ASP A 116 -12.29 6.72 3.38
N THR A 117 -11.08 7.17 3.71
CA THR A 117 -9.93 7.30 2.82
C THR A 117 -9.60 6.03 2.02
N GLU A 118 -9.44 4.87 2.64
CA GLU A 118 -9.12 3.59 1.98
C GLU A 118 -10.25 3.11 1.07
N ARG A 119 -11.51 3.18 1.51
CA ARG A 119 -12.66 2.87 0.63
C ARG A 119 -12.68 3.78 -0.60
N TRP A 120 -12.43 5.07 -0.40
CA TRP A 120 -12.45 6.04 -1.48
C TRP A 120 -11.27 5.84 -2.44
N LEU A 121 -10.06 5.60 -1.91
CA LEU A 121 -8.88 5.26 -2.70
C LEU A 121 -9.09 3.98 -3.52
N GLN A 122 -9.82 3.00 -2.99
CA GLN A 122 -10.18 1.80 -3.72
C GLN A 122 -11.10 2.10 -4.91
N ARG A 123 -12.16 2.88 -4.72
CA ARG A 123 -13.05 3.31 -5.82
C ARG A 123 -12.28 4.15 -6.84
N TYR A 124 -11.37 5.01 -6.39
CA TYR A 124 -10.54 5.83 -7.27
C TYR A 124 -9.56 4.97 -8.08
N GLU A 125 -8.97 3.92 -7.50
CA GLU A 125 -8.11 2.99 -8.22
C GLU A 125 -8.87 2.25 -9.33
N GLN A 126 -10.09 1.79 -9.04
CA GLN A 126 -10.98 1.17 -10.03
C GLN A 126 -11.38 2.14 -11.13
N TYR A 127 -11.65 3.40 -10.79
CA TYR A 127 -11.91 4.44 -11.79
C TYR A 127 -10.69 4.69 -12.69
N LEU A 128 -9.47 4.75 -12.13
CA LEU A 128 -8.25 4.91 -12.92
C LEU A 128 -8.00 3.73 -13.85
N GLU A 129 -8.42 2.53 -13.44
CA GLU A 129 -8.41 1.32 -14.25
C GLU A 129 -9.40 1.39 -15.41
N GLN A 130 -10.68 1.56 -15.09
CA GLN A 130 -11.77 1.36 -16.03
C GLN A 130 -11.95 2.56 -16.98
N VAL A 131 -11.86 3.78 -16.45
CA VAL A 131 -12.24 4.99 -17.20
C VAL A 131 -11.06 5.64 -17.90
N ARG A 132 -9.84 5.44 -17.39
CA ARG A 132 -8.65 6.13 -17.92
C ARG A 132 -7.64 5.19 -18.58
N GLY A 133 -7.88 3.87 -18.57
CA GLY A 133 -6.98 2.88 -19.15
C GLY A 133 -5.55 2.95 -18.59
N VAL A 134 -5.40 3.51 -17.37
CA VAL A 134 -4.10 3.82 -16.80
C VAL A 134 -3.51 2.51 -16.31
N VAL A 135 -2.34 2.14 -16.83
CA VAL A 135 -1.57 0.97 -16.36
C VAL A 135 -1.22 1.11 -14.87
N ALA A 136 -1.20 0.01 -14.11
CA ALA A 136 -1.11 0.10 -12.65
C ALA A 136 0.17 0.76 -12.13
N SER A 137 1.28 0.70 -12.90
CA SER A 137 2.52 1.45 -12.63
C SER A 137 2.31 2.98 -12.56
N THR A 138 1.30 3.50 -13.27
CA THR A 138 0.91 4.92 -13.25
C THR A 138 -0.18 5.20 -12.20
N ARG A 139 -0.94 4.19 -11.76
CA ARG A 139 -1.92 4.32 -10.66
C ARG A 139 -1.25 4.55 -9.31
N THR A 140 -0.16 3.85 -9.00
CA THR A 140 0.52 3.99 -7.69
C THR A 140 0.98 5.43 -7.38
N PRO A 141 1.61 6.18 -8.30
CA PRO A 141 1.88 7.59 -8.09
C PRO A 141 0.64 8.45 -7.83
N TYR A 142 -0.50 8.14 -8.47
CA TYR A 142 -1.76 8.84 -8.30
C TYR A 142 -2.40 8.54 -6.95
N LEU A 143 -2.49 7.27 -6.56
CA LEU A 143 -3.03 6.84 -5.25
C LEU A 143 -2.20 7.39 -4.09
N ARG A 144 -0.86 7.38 -4.24
CA ARG A 144 0.02 7.99 -3.25
C ARG A 144 -0.20 9.49 -3.12
N MET A 145 -0.42 10.18 -4.24
CA MET A 145 -0.72 11.62 -4.22
C MET A 145 -2.09 11.88 -3.58
N ALA A 146 -3.11 11.09 -3.93
CA ALA A 146 -4.44 11.14 -3.35
C ALA A 146 -4.43 10.95 -1.83
N ARG A 147 -3.70 9.95 -1.34
CA ARG A 147 -3.56 9.71 0.10
C ARG A 147 -2.93 10.90 0.84
N ARG A 148 -1.86 11.48 0.27
CA ARG A 148 -1.21 12.67 0.84
C ARG A 148 -2.13 13.89 0.81
N PHE A 149 -2.90 14.05 -0.27
CA PHE A 149 -3.90 15.10 -0.39
C PHE A 149 -4.96 14.97 0.71
N PHE A 150 -5.48 13.77 0.95
CA PHE A 150 -6.45 13.54 2.03
C PHE A 150 -5.88 13.82 3.40
N THR A 151 -4.65 13.37 3.69
CA THR A 151 -3.99 13.69 4.96
C THR A 151 -3.77 15.19 5.13
N ALA A 152 -3.42 15.92 4.06
CA ALA A 152 -3.17 17.36 4.12
C ALA A 152 -4.47 18.19 4.26
N CYS A 153 -5.55 17.79 3.59
CA CYS A 153 -6.78 18.56 3.55
C CYS A 153 -7.80 18.15 4.62
N PHE A 154 -7.86 16.87 4.99
CA PHE A 154 -8.88 16.31 5.88
C PHE A 154 -8.30 15.67 7.16
N GLY A 155 -6.98 15.51 7.25
CA GLY A 155 -6.32 14.89 8.41
C GLY A 155 -6.66 13.41 8.55
N ALA A 156 -6.94 12.98 9.78
CA ALA A 156 -7.38 11.62 10.11
C ALA A 156 -8.92 11.48 10.19
N GLY A 157 -9.66 12.55 9.85
CA GLY A 157 -11.11 12.60 9.93
C GLY A 157 -11.81 12.09 8.65
N PRO A 158 -13.15 12.13 8.63
CA PRO A 158 -13.94 11.81 7.44
C PRO A 158 -13.63 12.78 6.29
N LEU A 159 -13.84 12.31 5.05
CA LEU A 159 -13.62 13.12 3.85
C LEU A 159 -14.75 14.13 3.67
N ASP A 160 -14.58 15.34 4.22
CA ASP A 160 -15.53 16.44 4.05
C ASP A 160 -15.15 17.31 2.85
N TRP A 161 -15.67 16.96 1.68
CA TRP A 161 -15.46 17.71 0.44
C TRP A 161 -16.03 19.14 0.46
N GLN A 162 -16.97 19.46 1.34
CA GLN A 162 -17.55 20.80 1.45
C GLN A 162 -16.59 21.77 2.16
N SER A 163 -15.75 21.26 3.05
CA SER A 163 -14.68 22.03 3.69
C SER A 163 -13.51 22.38 2.76
N LEU A 164 -13.43 21.73 1.60
CA LEU A 164 -12.29 21.83 0.70
C LEU A 164 -12.28 23.17 -0.04
N ARG A 165 -11.25 23.99 0.22
CA ARG A 165 -11.06 25.30 -0.43
C ARG A 165 -10.04 25.23 -1.56
N ALA A 166 -10.25 26.03 -2.61
CA ALA A 166 -9.33 26.16 -3.75
C ALA A 166 -7.89 26.53 -3.32
N GLN A 167 -7.75 27.32 -2.26
CA GLN A 167 -6.46 27.70 -1.69
C GLN A 167 -5.70 26.47 -1.14
N ALA A 168 -6.36 25.61 -0.36
CA ALA A 168 -5.76 24.40 0.18
C ALA A 168 -5.30 23.43 -0.93
N ILE A 169 -6.07 23.33 -2.01
CA ILE A 169 -5.70 22.54 -3.19
C ILE A 169 -4.43 23.10 -3.84
N THR A 170 -4.38 24.43 -4.02
CA THR A 170 -3.25 25.12 -4.67
C THR A 170 -1.98 25.01 -3.83
N ASP A 171 -2.09 25.22 -2.53
CA ASP A 171 -0.96 25.14 -1.59
C ASP A 171 -0.39 23.73 -1.51
N PHE A 172 -1.26 22.71 -1.45
CA PHE A 172 -0.84 21.32 -1.50
C PHE A 172 -0.08 21.01 -2.79
N VAL A 173 -0.63 21.38 -3.95
CA VAL A 173 0.01 21.11 -5.26
C VAL A 173 1.36 21.82 -5.35
N ARG A 174 1.46 23.07 -4.87
CA ARG A 174 2.70 23.85 -4.85
C ARG A 174 3.75 23.19 -3.95
N GLN A 175 3.38 22.82 -2.73
CA GLN A 175 4.29 22.17 -1.78
C GLN A 175 4.79 20.83 -2.30
N GLU A 176 3.90 20.02 -2.89
CA GLU A 176 4.26 18.74 -3.49
C GLU A 176 5.19 18.89 -4.70
N ALA A 177 4.93 19.86 -5.56
CA ALA A 177 5.75 20.13 -6.74
C ALA A 177 7.14 20.66 -6.36
N ALA A 178 7.25 21.46 -5.29
CA ALA A 178 8.52 21.98 -4.79
C ALA A 178 9.48 20.85 -4.35
N THR A 179 8.94 19.76 -3.80
CA THR A 179 9.74 18.59 -3.36
C THR A 179 10.14 17.62 -4.50
N LYS A 180 9.86 17.98 -5.76
CA LYS A 180 10.09 17.14 -6.94
C LYS A 180 10.93 17.85 -8.00
N HIS A 181 11.67 17.06 -8.75
CA HIS A 181 12.54 17.52 -9.84
C HIS A 181 12.16 16.81 -11.17
N GLY A 182 12.54 17.42 -12.28
CA GLY A 182 12.31 16.89 -13.63
C GLY A 182 10.83 16.64 -13.95
N GLY A 183 10.55 15.58 -14.74
CA GLY A 183 9.19 15.21 -15.15
C GLY A 183 8.21 14.96 -13.99
N GLY A 184 8.72 14.66 -12.79
CA GLY A 184 7.91 14.46 -11.59
C GLY A 184 7.21 15.71 -11.05
N ARG A 185 7.64 16.92 -11.44
CA ARG A 185 7.02 18.19 -10.99
C ARG A 185 5.57 18.35 -11.41
N LYS A 186 5.17 17.77 -12.54
CA LYS A 186 3.79 17.86 -13.06
C LYS A 186 2.84 16.88 -12.39
N LEU A 187 3.37 15.82 -11.78
CA LEU A 187 2.56 14.75 -11.20
C LEU A 187 1.55 15.22 -10.15
N PRO A 188 1.88 16.12 -9.19
CA PRO A 188 0.91 16.60 -8.20
C PRO A 188 -0.32 17.23 -8.85
N SER A 189 -0.13 18.17 -9.78
CA SER A 189 -1.23 18.84 -10.47
C SER A 189 -2.08 17.87 -11.29
N VAL A 190 -1.44 16.94 -12.01
CA VAL A 190 -2.16 15.96 -12.84
C VAL A 190 -2.98 14.98 -12.00
N ALA A 191 -2.39 14.46 -10.92
CA ALA A 191 -3.05 13.50 -10.04
C ALA A 191 -4.19 14.13 -9.25
N VAL A 192 -4.00 15.34 -8.70
CA VAL A 192 -5.06 16.08 -7.98
C VAL A 192 -6.20 16.43 -8.92
N ARG A 193 -5.92 16.92 -10.13
CA ARG A 193 -6.97 17.19 -11.12
C ARG A 193 -7.77 15.93 -11.47
N SER A 194 -7.09 14.80 -11.65
CA SER A 194 -7.75 13.52 -11.94
C SER A 194 -8.63 13.06 -10.78
N LEU A 195 -8.18 13.28 -9.54
CA LEU A 195 -8.91 12.96 -8.32
C LEU A 195 -10.16 13.83 -8.16
N LEU A 196 -10.04 15.15 -8.36
CA LEU A 196 -11.19 16.06 -8.26
C LEU A 196 -12.24 15.74 -9.33
N ARG A 197 -11.82 15.35 -10.54
CA ARG A 197 -12.76 14.88 -11.58
C ARG A 197 -13.51 13.63 -11.14
N PHE A 198 -12.81 12.66 -10.53
CA PHE A 198 -13.47 11.48 -10.00
C PHE A 198 -14.47 11.86 -8.91
N ALA A 199 -14.09 12.74 -7.98
CA ALA A 199 -14.97 13.19 -6.88
C ALA A 199 -16.26 13.87 -7.34
N VAL A 200 -16.29 14.49 -8.52
CA VAL A 200 -17.49 15.12 -9.09
C VAL A 200 -18.38 14.11 -9.83
N VAL A 201 -17.82 13.02 -10.33
CA VAL A 201 -18.53 12.00 -11.12
C VAL A 201 -19.01 10.81 -10.27
N SER A 202 -18.48 10.67 -9.05
CA SER A 202 -18.65 9.51 -8.17
C SER A 202 -19.75 9.64 -7.11
#